data_AF-A0A4Y8UM56-F1
#
_entry.id   AF-A0A4Y8UM56-F1
#
_cell.length_a   1.000
_cell.length_b   1.000
_cell.length_c   1.000
_cell.angle_alpha   90.00
_cell.angle_beta   90.00
_cell.angle_gamma   90.00
#
_symmetry.space_group_name_H-M   'P 1'
#
loop_
_entity.id
_entity.type
_entity.pdbx_description
1 polymer ?
#
loop_
_entity_poly.entity_id
_entity_poly.type
_entity_poly.pdbx_seq_one_letter_code
_entity_poly.pdbx_strand_id
1 'polypeptide(L)'
;MHDDTSWSAPGPDDDLPALPTAPLLHDDAVLDAALALIGPERAGPPALWLLLLDADARLLPVVLPLVGIPLQPVPGDVRQVMVAIDDVLRHEAPGGALVVAVVRAAGGDRGAFERTWEAAVREAADDRGVPVRVVLAVGEHRARVLRP
;
A
#
# COMPACT_ATOMS: atom_id res chain seq x y z
N MET A 1 15.12 47.49 -7.17
CA MET A 1 15.53 46.21 -7.78
C MET A 1 16.26 45.43 -6.70
N HIS A 2 15.50 44.66 -5.91
CA HIS A 2 16.04 43.68 -4.97
C HIS A 2 15.58 42.33 -5.53
N ASP A 3 16.55 41.45 -5.75
CA ASP A 3 16.37 40.12 -6.32
C ASP A 3 15.48 39.27 -5.42
N ASP A 4 14.38 38.80 -6.00
CA ASP A 4 13.46 37.85 -5.40
C ASP A 4 14.00 36.44 -5.68
N THR A 5 15.06 36.05 -4.97
CA THR A 5 15.61 34.69 -5.10
C THR A 5 14.74 33.75 -4.29
N SER A 6 13.66 33.28 -4.93
CA SER A 6 12.88 32.12 -4.51
C SER A 6 13.83 30.92 -4.32
N TRP A 7 14.12 30.59 -3.07
CA TRP A 7 14.77 29.33 -2.71
C TRP A 7 13.75 28.19 -2.84
N SER A 8 13.44 27.80 -4.07
CA SER A 8 12.84 26.49 -4.38
C SER A 8 13.97 25.51 -4.66
N ALA A 9 14.66 25.08 -3.61
CA ALA A 9 15.48 23.87 -3.69
C ALA A 9 14.52 22.68 -3.69
N PRO A 10 14.65 21.72 -4.62
CA PRO A 10 13.77 20.56 -4.61
C PRO A 10 13.98 19.77 -3.32
N GLY A 11 12.91 19.63 -2.54
CA GLY A 11 12.91 18.83 -1.33
C GLY A 11 12.96 17.34 -1.66
N PRO A 12 13.33 16.47 -0.70
CA PRO A 12 13.24 15.02 -0.89
C PRO A 12 11.80 14.54 -1.20
N ASP A 13 10.80 15.38 -0.95
CA ASP A 13 9.39 15.13 -1.22
C ASP A 13 8.97 15.48 -2.67
N ASP A 14 9.80 16.19 -3.45
CA ASP A 14 9.46 16.61 -4.82
C ASP A 14 9.55 15.48 -5.86
N ASP A 15 10.23 14.38 -5.52
CA ASP A 15 10.29 13.16 -6.34
C ASP A 15 9.17 12.16 -5.97
N LEU A 16 8.32 12.48 -4.99
CA LEU A 16 7.20 11.62 -4.64
C LEU A 16 6.11 11.73 -5.71
N PRO A 17 5.58 10.61 -6.21
CA PRO A 17 4.48 10.64 -7.16
C PRO A 17 3.29 11.36 -6.53
N ALA A 18 2.67 12.27 -7.30
CA ALA A 18 1.48 12.98 -6.86
C ALA A 18 0.40 11.97 -6.45
N LEU A 19 -0.11 12.10 -5.23
CA LEU A 19 -1.18 11.24 -4.74
C LEU A 19 -2.44 11.46 -5.58
N PRO A 20 -3.17 10.39 -5.95
CA PRO A 20 -4.46 10.54 -6.59
C PRO A 20 -5.41 11.37 -5.72
N THR A 21 -5.94 12.45 -6.28
CA THR A 21 -6.90 13.34 -5.59
C THR A 21 -8.35 12.91 -5.79
N ALA A 22 -8.61 11.95 -6.68
CA ALA A 22 -9.92 11.38 -6.93
C ALA A 22 -10.17 10.14 -6.04
N PRO A 23 -11.42 9.89 -5.62
CA PRO A 23 -11.80 8.65 -4.96
C PRO A 23 -11.46 7.40 -5.77
N LEU A 24 -10.89 6.39 -5.12
CA LEU A 24 -10.47 5.11 -5.70
C LEU A 24 -11.59 4.06 -5.58
N LEU A 25 -12.66 4.26 -6.35
CA LEU A 25 -13.87 3.44 -6.26
C LEU A 25 -13.72 2.05 -6.88
N HIS A 26 -12.85 1.90 -7.87
CA HIS A 26 -12.66 0.69 -8.66
C HIS A 26 -11.30 0.06 -8.38
N ASP A 27 -11.23 -1.27 -8.41
CA ASP A 27 -9.99 -1.99 -8.12
C ASP A 27 -8.87 -1.64 -9.13
N ASP A 28 -9.22 -1.39 -10.39
CA ASP A 28 -8.24 -0.96 -11.40
C ASP A 28 -7.67 0.42 -11.07
N ALA A 29 -8.50 1.35 -10.58
CA ALA A 29 -8.02 2.65 -10.11
C ALA A 29 -7.11 2.53 -8.88
N VAL A 30 -7.41 1.60 -7.97
CA VAL A 30 -6.54 1.29 -6.83
C VAL A 30 -5.21 0.68 -7.28
N LEU A 31 -5.25 -0.22 -8.26
CA LEU A 31 -4.06 -0.83 -8.84
C LEU A 31 -3.17 0.21 -9.53
N ASP A 32 -3.75 1.07 -10.36
CA ASP A 32 -3.03 2.15 -11.05
C ASP A 32 -2.40 3.13 -10.05
N ALA A 33 -3.15 3.52 -9.01
CA ALA A 33 -2.64 4.34 -7.92
C ALA A 33 -1.46 3.68 -7.20
N ALA A 34 -1.58 2.41 -6.84
CA ALA A 34 -0.52 1.68 -6.17
C ALA A 34 0.73 1.54 -7.06
N LEU A 35 0.56 1.28 -8.36
CA LEU A 35 1.67 1.19 -9.31
C LEU A 35 2.41 2.53 -9.47
N ALA A 36 1.69 3.64 -9.49
CA ALA A 36 2.30 4.97 -9.52
C ALA A 36 3.09 5.24 -8.24
N LEU A 37 2.56 4.86 -7.07
CA LEU A 37 3.18 5.08 -5.76
C LEU A 37 4.40 4.19 -5.50
N ILE A 38 4.32 2.92 -5.86
CA ILE A 38 5.43 1.97 -5.73
C ILE A 38 6.54 2.31 -6.73
N GLY A 39 6.18 2.70 -7.94
CA GLY A 39 7.13 3.11 -8.98
C GLY A 39 8.23 2.05 -9.20
N PRO A 40 9.52 2.44 -9.21
CA PRO A 40 10.64 1.53 -9.46
C PRO A 40 10.88 0.51 -8.35
N GLU A 41 10.38 0.73 -7.13
CA GLU A 41 10.56 -0.21 -6.00
C GLU A 41 9.89 -1.58 -6.25
N ARG A 42 9.04 -1.69 -7.28
CA ARG A 42 8.49 -2.98 -7.74
C ARG A 42 9.55 -3.97 -8.23
N ALA A 43 10.73 -3.48 -8.61
CA ALA A 43 11.89 -4.30 -8.96
C ALA A 43 12.75 -4.67 -7.74
N GLY A 44 12.37 -4.22 -6.55
CA GLY A 44 13.10 -4.40 -5.31
C GLY A 44 12.86 -5.75 -4.60
N PRO A 45 13.42 -5.89 -3.39
CA PRO A 45 13.20 -7.06 -2.55
C PRO A 45 11.73 -7.17 -2.11
N PRO A 46 11.31 -8.33 -1.55
CA PRO A 46 9.97 -8.50 -1.03
C PRO A 46 9.56 -7.40 -0.03
N ALA A 47 8.40 -6.80 -0.26
CA ALA A 47 7.85 -5.75 0.58
C ALA A 47 6.32 -5.79 0.64
N LEU A 48 5.75 -5.26 1.72
CA LEU A 48 4.34 -4.87 1.76
C LEU A 48 4.24 -3.36 1.64
N TRP A 49 3.35 -2.87 0.79
CA TRP A 49 2.98 -1.47 0.76
C TRP A 49 1.56 -1.33 1.32
N LEU A 50 1.43 -0.56 2.38
CA LEU A 50 0.16 -0.31 3.05
C LEU A 50 -0.32 1.10 2.69
N LEU A 51 -1.47 1.15 2.03
CA LEU A 51 -2.12 2.38 1.59
C LEU A 51 -3.45 2.48 2.33
N LEU A 52 -3.78 3.66 2.85
CA LEU A 52 -4.99 3.87 3.63
C LEU A 52 -5.96 4.76 2.86
N LEU A 53 -7.21 4.34 2.81
CA LEU A 53 -8.31 5.10 2.26
C LEU A 53 -9.16 5.66 3.38
N ASP A 54 -9.66 6.88 3.22
CA ASP A 54 -10.73 7.41 4.07
C ASP A 54 -12.10 6.82 3.72
N ALA A 55 -13.14 7.26 4.43
CA ALA A 55 -14.52 6.83 4.21
C ALA A 55 -15.09 7.18 2.83
N ASP A 56 -14.49 8.18 2.15
CA ASP A 56 -14.86 8.60 0.79
C ASP A 56 -13.98 7.91 -0.27
N ALA A 57 -13.25 6.86 0.12
CA ALA A 57 -12.31 6.12 -0.72
C ALA A 57 -11.17 6.97 -1.29
N ARG A 58 -10.80 8.06 -0.61
CA ARG A 58 -9.65 8.90 -1.00
C ARG A 58 -8.41 8.41 -0.28
N LEU A 59 -7.30 8.43 -1.00
CA LEU A 59 -6.02 8.03 -0.43
C LEU A 59 -5.55 9.06 0.61
N LEU A 60 -5.21 8.60 1.81
CA LEU A 60 -4.55 9.43 2.80
C LEU A 60 -3.12 9.77 2.34
N PRO A 61 -2.54 10.90 2.78
CA PRO A 61 -1.16 11.26 2.47
C PRO A 61 -0.13 10.45 3.29
N VAL A 62 -0.36 9.15 3.44
CA VAL A 62 0.52 8.21 4.12
C VAL A 62 0.59 6.90 3.32
N VAL A 63 1.81 6.50 2.98
CA VAL A 63 2.13 5.22 2.34
C VAL A 63 3.23 4.58 3.16
N LEU A 64 2.99 3.36 3.66
CA LEU A 64 3.92 2.67 4.56
C LEU A 64 4.52 1.44 3.85
N PRO A 65 5.77 1.53 3.36
CA PRO A 65 6.49 0.36 2.88
C PRO A 65 7.11 -0.41 4.05
N LEU A 66 6.79 -1.70 4.16
CA LEU A 66 7.47 -2.67 5.01
C LEU A 66 8.38 -3.50 4.11
N VAL A 67 9.67 -3.16 4.07
CA VAL A 67 10.67 -3.79 3.17
C VAL A 67 11.35 -4.96 3.87
N GLY A 68 11.74 -5.98 3.11
CA GLY A 68 12.47 -7.13 3.64
C GLY A 68 11.57 -8.13 4.37
N ILE A 69 10.30 -8.22 3.95
CA ILE A 69 9.37 -9.18 4.56
C ILE A 69 9.84 -10.63 4.32
N PRO A 70 9.56 -11.54 5.25
CA PRO A 70 9.97 -12.93 5.12
C PRO A 70 9.27 -13.62 3.93
N LEU A 71 9.86 -14.73 3.46
CA LEU A 71 9.26 -15.54 2.38
C LEU A 71 7.90 -16.14 2.77
N GLN A 72 7.65 -16.29 4.07
CA GLN A 72 6.39 -16.74 4.64
C GLN A 72 5.99 -15.75 5.73
N PRO A 73 4.71 -15.33 5.79
CA PRO A 73 4.23 -14.44 6.83
C PRO A 73 4.40 -15.08 8.20
N VAL A 74 4.90 -14.30 9.15
CA VAL A 74 4.92 -14.66 10.56
C VAL A 74 3.63 -14.13 11.18
N PRO A 75 2.71 -14.99 11.68
CA PRO A 75 1.38 -14.54 12.10
C PRO A 75 1.41 -13.45 13.20
N GLY A 76 2.40 -13.50 14.09
CA GLY A 76 2.59 -12.46 15.12
C GLY A 76 2.86 -11.08 14.53
N ASP A 77 3.75 -11.01 13.54
CA ASP A 77 4.17 -9.76 12.90
C ASP A 77 3.02 -9.16 12.09
N VAL A 78 2.29 -9.99 11.32
CA VAL A 78 1.14 -9.52 10.54
C VAL A 78 0.05 -8.97 11.46
N ARG A 79 -0.23 -9.65 12.59
CA ARG A 79 -1.18 -9.14 13.60
C ARG A 79 -0.72 -7.81 14.19
N GLN A 80 0.57 -7.66 14.50
CA GLN A 80 1.08 -6.39 15.03
C GLN A 80 0.92 -5.24 14.03
N VAL A 81 1.15 -5.51 12.74
CA VAL A 81 0.86 -4.54 11.67
C VAL A 81 -0.63 -4.17 11.66
N MET A 82 -1.54 -5.15 11.73
CA MET A 82 -2.99 -4.88 11.73
C MET A 82 -3.45 -4.11 12.98
N VAL A 83 -2.80 -4.31 14.14
CA VAL A 83 -3.05 -3.48 15.33
C VAL A 83 -2.70 -2.02 15.06
N ALA A 84 -1.54 -1.75 14.45
CA ALA A 84 -1.15 -0.39 14.11
C ALA A 84 -2.07 0.24 13.06
N ILE A 85 -2.48 -0.52 12.03
CA ILE A 85 -3.39 -0.02 11.00
C ILE A 85 -4.78 0.27 11.57
N ASP A 86 -5.32 -0.61 12.43
CA ASP A 86 -6.60 -0.37 13.10
C ASP A 86 -6.56 0.91 13.94
N ASP A 87 -5.47 1.16 14.66
CA ASP A 87 -5.30 2.38 15.44
C ASP A 87 -5.30 3.63 14.55
N VAL A 88 -4.55 3.61 13.44
CA VAL A 88 -4.53 4.73 12.48
C VAL A 88 -5.91 4.95 11.86
N LEU A 89 -6.58 3.91 11.38
CA LEU A 89 -7.91 4.05 10.78
C LEU A 89 -8.94 4.58 11.78
N ARG A 90 -8.88 4.20 13.04
CA ARG A 90 -9.83 4.72 14.06
C ARG A 90 -9.64 6.19 14.37
N HIS A 91 -8.41 6.70 14.30
CA HIS A 91 -8.11 8.08 14.68
C HIS A 91 -8.09 9.03 13.47
N GLU A 92 -7.51 8.61 12.36
CA GLU A 92 -7.22 9.47 11.21
C GLU A 92 -8.22 9.29 10.06
N ALA A 93 -8.83 8.11 9.93
CA ALA A 93 -9.79 7.81 8.86
C ALA A 93 -10.94 6.90 9.30
N PRO A 94 -11.80 7.34 10.25
CA PRO A 94 -12.93 6.53 10.68
C PRO A 94 -13.82 6.12 9.50
N GLY A 95 -14.10 4.82 9.36
CA GLY A 95 -14.84 4.28 8.23
C GLY A 95 -14.00 4.05 6.97
N GLY A 96 -12.70 4.30 7.04
CA GLY A 96 -11.72 4.02 6.01
C GLY A 96 -11.36 2.55 5.86
N ALA A 97 -10.46 2.28 4.93
CA ALA A 97 -10.06 0.93 4.55
C ALA A 97 -8.57 0.83 4.21
N LEU A 98 -8.02 -0.37 4.37
CA LEU A 98 -6.67 -0.74 4.01
C LEU A 98 -6.61 -1.29 2.58
N VAL A 99 -5.63 -0.83 1.82
CA VAL A 99 -5.14 -1.45 0.58
C VAL A 99 -3.74 -2.00 0.86
N VAL A 100 -3.50 -3.25 0.48
CA VAL A 100 -2.18 -3.89 0.64
C VAL A 100 -1.64 -4.29 -0.72
N ALA A 101 -0.42 -3.90 -1.06
CA ALA A 101 0.30 -4.46 -2.19
C ALA A 101 1.45 -5.35 -1.71
N VAL A 102 1.42 -6.61 -2.14
CA VAL A 102 2.50 -7.59 -1.96
C VAL A 102 3.45 -7.43 -3.13
N VAL A 103 4.63 -6.88 -2.86
CA VAL A 103 5.60 -6.44 -3.86
C VAL A 103 6.82 -7.36 -3.86
N ARG A 104 7.25 -7.83 -5.03
CA ARG A 104 8.59 -8.41 -5.27
C ARG A 104 8.88 -8.44 -6.76
N ALA A 105 10.14 -8.29 -7.18
CA ALA A 105 10.52 -8.29 -8.61
C ALA A 105 9.91 -9.43 -9.44
N ALA A 106 10.06 -10.68 -8.98
CA ALA A 106 9.54 -11.88 -9.65
C ALA A 106 8.03 -12.14 -9.42
N GLY A 107 7.32 -11.19 -8.81
CA GLY A 107 5.95 -11.32 -8.33
C GLY A 107 4.90 -10.83 -9.33
N GLY A 108 3.81 -10.29 -8.80
CA GLY A 108 2.78 -9.62 -9.61
C GLY A 108 1.69 -10.52 -10.21
N ASP A 109 1.51 -11.72 -9.68
CA ASP A 109 0.41 -12.63 -10.04
C ASP A 109 0.10 -13.54 -8.86
N ARG A 110 -0.80 -14.50 -9.04
CA ARG A 110 -1.25 -15.44 -8.01
C ARG A 110 -0.25 -16.55 -7.73
N GLY A 111 1.02 -16.23 -7.51
CA GLY A 111 2.04 -17.19 -7.08
C GLY A 111 1.81 -17.66 -5.63
N ALA A 112 2.57 -18.68 -5.19
CA ALA A 112 2.45 -19.19 -3.82
C ALA A 112 2.76 -18.10 -2.78
N PHE A 113 3.79 -17.29 -3.02
CA PHE A 113 4.16 -16.17 -2.16
C PHE A 113 3.00 -15.18 -1.99
N GLU A 114 2.41 -14.72 -3.10
CA GLU A 114 1.33 -13.74 -3.10
C GLU A 114 0.07 -14.28 -2.44
N ARG A 115 -0.29 -15.54 -2.68
CA ARG A 115 -1.46 -16.17 -2.06
C ARG A 115 -1.28 -16.35 -0.55
N THR A 116 -0.10 -16.78 -0.10
CA THR A 116 0.16 -16.95 1.34
C THR A 116 0.10 -15.61 2.07
N TRP A 117 0.68 -14.55 1.49
CA TRP A 117 0.60 -13.21 2.06
C TRP A 117 -0.81 -12.63 2.01
N GLU A 118 -1.56 -12.82 0.92
CA GLU A 118 -2.97 -12.43 0.85
C GLU A 118 -3.78 -13.08 1.97
N ALA A 119 -3.66 -14.39 2.15
CA ALA A 119 -4.39 -15.12 3.17
C ALA A 119 -4.06 -14.60 4.58
N ALA A 120 -2.77 -14.45 4.91
CA ALA A 120 -2.35 -13.99 6.23
C ALA A 120 -2.80 -12.54 6.52
N VAL A 121 -2.76 -11.66 5.52
CA VAL A 121 -3.24 -10.27 5.65
C VAL A 121 -4.74 -10.24 5.90
N ARG A 122 -5.52 -11.00 5.12
CA ARG A 122 -6.98 -11.04 5.27
C ARG A 122 -7.38 -11.62 6.62
N GLU A 123 -6.78 -12.75 7.00
CA GLU A 123 -7.04 -13.39 8.30
C GLU A 123 -6.76 -12.42 9.47
N ALA A 124 -5.59 -11.79 9.48
CA ALA A 124 -5.23 -10.86 10.55
C ALA A 124 -6.08 -9.58 10.55
N ALA A 125 -6.51 -9.11 9.37
CA ALA A 125 -7.39 -7.94 9.26
C ALA A 125 -8.81 -8.26 9.75
N ASP A 126 -9.35 -9.42 9.36
CA ASP A 126 -10.67 -9.91 9.79
C ASP A 126 -10.71 -10.08 11.32
N ASP A 127 -9.67 -10.67 11.92
CA ASP A 127 -9.53 -10.82 13.38
C ASP A 127 -9.59 -9.47 14.12
N ARG A 128 -9.13 -8.39 13.48
CA ARG A 128 -9.08 -7.04 14.07
C ARG A 128 -10.28 -6.17 13.68
N GLY A 129 -11.06 -6.60 12.68
CA GLY A 129 -12.13 -5.79 12.08
C GLY A 129 -11.61 -4.66 11.18
N VAL A 130 -10.40 -4.79 10.63
CA VAL A 130 -9.83 -3.81 9.69
C VAL A 130 -10.40 -4.07 8.29
N PRO A 131 -11.14 -3.11 7.69
CA PRO A 131 -11.67 -3.30 6.34
C PRO A 131 -10.54 -3.33 5.31
N VAL A 132 -10.36 -4.46 4.62
CA VAL A 132 -9.42 -4.56 3.50
C VAL A 132 -10.15 -4.33 2.18
N ARG A 133 -9.88 -3.21 1.51
CA ARG A 133 -10.51 -2.88 0.21
C ARG A 133 -10.04 -3.82 -0.89
N VAL A 134 -8.73 -4.06 -0.96
CA VAL A 134 -8.10 -4.95 -1.94
C VAL A 134 -6.70 -5.37 -1.49
N VAL A 135 -6.29 -6.57 -1.90
CA VAL A 135 -4.89 -7.00 -1.85
C VAL A 135 -4.38 -7.11 -3.28
N LEU A 136 -3.21 -6.55 -3.56
CA LEU A 136 -2.59 -6.51 -4.87
C LEU A 136 -1.33 -7.39 -4.87
N ALA A 137 -1.06 -8.04 -5.98
CA ALA A 137 0.26 -8.56 -6.28
C ALA A 137 0.93 -7.61 -7.25
N VAL A 138 2.15 -7.16 -6.93
CA VAL A 138 2.93 -6.27 -7.78
C VAL A 138 4.33 -6.87 -7.97
N GLY A 139 4.77 -6.93 -9.21
CA GLY A 139 6.13 -7.27 -9.58
C GLY A 139 6.66 -6.36 -10.67
N GLU A 140 7.87 -6.64 -11.15
CA GLU A 140 8.57 -5.74 -12.05
C GLU A 140 7.82 -5.51 -13.36
N HIS A 141 7.26 -6.57 -13.91
CA HIS A 141 6.65 -6.60 -15.24
C HIS A 141 5.14 -6.85 -15.24
N ARG A 142 4.56 -7.17 -14.08
CA ARG A 142 3.15 -7.53 -13.98
C ARG A 142 2.59 -7.13 -12.64
N ALA A 143 1.30 -6.86 -12.61
CA ALA A 143 0.57 -6.63 -11.39
C ALA A 143 -0.89 -7.02 -11.57
N ARG A 144 -1.56 -7.35 -10.45
CA ARG A 144 -2.98 -7.64 -10.46
C ARG A 144 -3.60 -7.49 -9.10
N VAL A 145 -4.92 -7.35 -9.13
CA VAL A 145 -5.78 -7.58 -7.99
C VAL A 145 -5.79 -9.06 -7.63
N LEU A 146 -5.54 -9.35 -6.36
CA LEU A 146 -5.74 -10.66 -5.78
C LEU A 146 -7.19 -10.79 -5.30
N ARG A 147 -7.73 -11.99 -5.53
CA ARG A 147 -9.10 -12.36 -5.19
C ARG A 147 -8.99 -13.73 -4.50
N PRO A 148 -9.72 -13.93 -3.39
CA PRO A 148 -9.86 -15.25 -2.77
C PRO A 148 -10.30 -16.33 -3.76
#